data_AF-A0A166HBZ0-F1
#
_entry.id   AF-A0A166HBZ0-F1
#
_cell.length_a   1.000
_cell.length_b   1.000
_cell.length_c   1.000
_cell.angle_alpha   90.00
_cell.angle_beta   90.00
_cell.angle_gamma   90.00
#
_symmetry.space_group_name_H-M   'P 1'
#
loop_
_entity.id
_entity.type
_entity.pdbx_description
1 polymer ?
#
loop_
_entity_poly.entity_id
_entity_poly.type
_entity_poly.pdbx_seq_one_letter_code
_entity_poly.pdbx_strand_id
1 'polypeptide(L)'
;MSKLTEDTIRALVDEHGITSRGQLYLENPSAYEVARTRFPDLLDDLFPKNIIKWTEDTIRAVVDEHGITSLGQLYLKNPSAYEVARTRFPDLLDDLFPKNIIKWTEDTIRAVVDEHGITSLGQLYLKNPSAYEVARTRFPDLLDDLFPKNIIKWTEDTIRAVVDEHGITSLGQLYRENPSAYEVARTRFPDLLDDLFPKNIIKWTEDTIRAVVDEHGITSLGQLYLKNPSAYEVARTRFPDLLDELLPRKKAVNKHRS
;
A
#
# COMPACT_ATOMS: atom_id res chain seq x y z
N MET A 1 -11.80 11.00 -70.81
CA MET A 1 -11.21 10.27 -69.66
C MET A 1 -9.71 10.29 -69.86
N SER A 2 -8.96 10.92 -68.94
CA SER A 2 -7.51 10.92 -68.97
C SER A 2 -7.00 9.48 -68.93
N LYS A 3 -6.00 9.17 -69.76
CA LYS A 3 -5.39 7.83 -69.80
C LYS A 3 -4.49 7.71 -68.57
N LEU A 4 -4.71 6.68 -67.74
CA LEU A 4 -3.84 6.39 -66.61
C LEU A 4 -2.45 5.98 -67.11
N THR A 5 -1.50 6.92 -67.03
CA THR A 5 -0.06 6.74 -67.21
C THR A 5 0.65 6.82 -65.85
N GLU A 6 1.90 6.39 -65.80
CA GLU A 6 2.75 6.49 -64.61
C GLU A 6 2.73 7.89 -63.98
N ASP A 7 2.95 8.94 -64.80
CA ASP A 7 2.95 10.33 -64.35
C ASP A 7 1.60 10.80 -63.79
N THR A 8 0.49 10.39 -64.41
CA THR A 8 -0.84 10.74 -63.90
C THR A 8 -1.17 10.05 -62.58
N ILE A 9 -0.63 8.84 -62.36
CA ILE A 9 -0.79 8.11 -61.10
C ILE A 9 0.06 8.76 -60.00
N ARG A 10 1.30 9.18 -60.31
CA ARG A 10 2.14 9.96 -59.38
C ARG A 10 1.48 11.28 -58.98
N ALA A 11 1.04 12.06 -59.97
CA ALA A 11 0.35 13.32 -59.72
C ALA A 11 -0.92 13.13 -58.88
N LEU A 12 -1.68 12.07 -59.11
CA LEU A 12 -2.85 11.74 -58.30
C LEU A 12 -2.48 11.44 -56.85
N VAL A 13 -1.42 10.65 -56.62
CA VAL A 13 -0.94 10.32 -55.26
C VAL A 13 -0.49 11.57 -54.52
N ASP A 14 0.24 12.47 -55.20
CA ASP A 14 0.72 13.73 -54.63
C ASP A 14 -0.43 14.71 -54.35
N GLU A 15 -1.35 14.90 -55.29
CA GLU A 15 -2.48 15.83 -55.19
C GLU A 15 -3.47 15.41 -54.08
N HIS A 16 -3.69 14.10 -53.93
CA HIS A 16 -4.63 13.56 -52.95
C HIS A 16 -3.96 13.18 -51.62
N GLY A 17 -2.64 13.37 -51.49
CA GLY A 17 -1.90 13.06 -50.27
C GLY A 17 -1.99 11.58 -49.87
N ILE A 18 -1.96 10.67 -50.84
CA ILE A 18 -2.09 9.24 -50.58
C ILE A 18 -0.76 8.72 -50.01
N THR A 19 -0.80 8.11 -48.83
CA THR A 19 0.43 7.73 -48.09
C THR A 19 0.71 6.23 -48.06
N SER A 20 -0.21 5.41 -48.59
CA SER A 20 -0.03 3.95 -48.60
C SER A 20 -0.71 3.28 -49.80
N ARG A 21 -0.22 2.07 -50.14
CA ARG A 21 -0.86 1.19 -51.15
C ARG A 21 -2.31 0.87 -50.84
N GLY A 22 -2.62 0.62 -49.57
CA GLY A 22 -3.99 0.33 -49.12
C GLY A 22 -4.91 1.52 -49.31
N GLN A 23 -4.42 2.72 -49.01
CA GLN A 23 -5.16 3.97 -49.25
C GLN A 23 -5.39 4.20 -50.75
N LEU A 24 -4.37 3.99 -51.59
CA LEU A 24 -4.52 4.08 -53.05
C LEU A 24 -5.54 3.08 -53.59
N TYR A 25 -5.55 1.85 -53.08
CA TYR A 25 -6.52 0.82 -53.47
C TYR A 25 -7.96 1.19 -53.09
N LEU A 26 -8.15 1.77 -51.91
CA LEU A 26 -9.48 2.14 -51.41
C LEU A 26 -10.04 3.38 -52.10
N GLU A 27 -9.23 4.41 -52.29
CA GLU A 27 -9.69 5.69 -52.83
C GLU A 27 -9.68 5.70 -54.37
N ASN A 28 -8.74 5.00 -55.00
CA ASN A 28 -8.57 4.98 -56.45
C ASN A 28 -8.20 3.57 -56.96
N PRO A 29 -9.12 2.58 -56.87
CA PRO A 29 -8.86 1.18 -57.21
C PRO A 29 -8.40 0.98 -58.65
N SER A 30 -8.91 1.79 -59.60
CA SER A 30 -8.47 1.77 -61.00
C SER A 30 -7.02 2.19 -61.18
N ALA A 31 -6.56 3.20 -60.44
CA ALA A 31 -5.16 3.64 -60.48
C ALA A 31 -4.24 2.60 -59.82
N TYR A 32 -4.69 2.00 -58.71
CA TYR A 32 -3.97 0.91 -58.05
C TYR A 32 -3.80 -0.31 -58.96
N GLU A 33 -4.86 -0.77 -59.62
CA GLU A 33 -4.78 -1.93 -60.51
C GLU A 33 -3.92 -1.66 -61.75
N VAL A 34 -3.98 -0.45 -62.32
CA VAL A 34 -3.10 -0.06 -63.42
C VAL A 34 -1.64 0.00 -62.96
N ALA A 35 -1.35 0.58 -61.81
CA ALA A 35 0.00 0.59 -61.23
C ALA A 35 0.51 -0.84 -61.02
N ARG A 36 -0.30 -1.71 -60.38
CA ARG A 36 0.06 -3.11 -60.10
C ARG A 36 0.31 -3.95 -61.35
N THR A 37 -0.44 -3.74 -62.42
CA THR A 37 -0.43 -4.62 -63.60
C THR A 37 0.39 -4.11 -64.77
N ARG A 38 0.53 -2.78 -64.93
CA ARG A 38 1.22 -2.17 -66.07
C ARG A 38 2.56 -1.52 -65.72
N PHE A 39 2.79 -1.19 -64.45
CA PHE A 39 4.00 -0.52 -63.97
C PHE A 39 4.60 -1.27 -62.77
N PRO A 40 5.35 -2.36 -63.03
CA PRO A 40 5.76 -3.34 -62.00
C PRO A 40 6.43 -2.73 -60.77
N ASP A 41 7.18 -1.65 -60.94
CA ASP A 41 7.98 -1.02 -59.87
C ASP A 41 7.29 0.22 -59.26
N LEU A 42 6.25 0.77 -59.89
CA LEU A 42 5.66 2.05 -59.52
C LEU A 42 5.08 2.05 -58.10
N LEU A 43 4.49 0.94 -57.65
CA LEU A 43 3.95 0.82 -56.30
C LEU A 43 5.05 0.70 -55.23
N ASP A 44 6.20 0.13 -55.58
CA ASP A 44 7.38 0.06 -54.73
C ASP A 44 8.09 1.43 -54.67
N ASP A 45 8.12 2.19 -55.76
CA ASP A 45 8.66 3.55 -55.80
C ASP A 45 7.79 4.57 -55.05
N LEU A 46 6.47 4.53 -55.25
CA LEU A 46 5.52 5.43 -54.59
C LEU A 46 5.35 5.13 -53.10
N PHE A 47 5.43 3.85 -52.74
CA PHE A 47 5.27 3.38 -51.38
C PHE A 47 6.40 2.41 -51.07
N PRO A 48 7.63 2.93 -50.89
CA PRO A 48 8.77 2.11 -50.54
C PRO A 48 8.41 1.33 -49.29
N LYS A 49 8.46 0.00 -49.41
CA LYS A 49 8.37 -0.84 -48.22
C LYS A 49 9.64 -0.53 -47.45
N ASN A 50 9.52 0.22 -46.36
CA ASN A 50 10.55 0.25 -45.33
C ASN A 50 10.59 -1.14 -44.67
N ILE A 51 11.09 -2.13 -45.40
CA ILE A 51 11.44 -3.43 -44.86
C ILE A 51 12.74 -3.17 -44.11
N ILE A 52 12.63 -2.77 -42.85
CA ILE A 52 13.77 -2.83 -41.95
C ILE A 52 14.23 -4.29 -41.99
N LYS A 53 15.41 -4.51 -42.56
CA LYS A 53 16.05 -5.81 -42.53
C LYS A 53 16.51 -6.04 -41.10
N TRP A 54 15.74 -6.80 -40.36
CA TRP A 54 16.08 -7.20 -39.01
C TRP A 54 17.29 -8.14 -39.04
N THR A 55 18.41 -7.63 -38.57
CA THR A 55 19.66 -8.33 -38.23
C THR A 55 19.88 -8.17 -36.73
N GLU A 56 20.79 -8.93 -36.14
CA GLU A 56 21.11 -8.73 -34.72
C GLU A 56 21.53 -7.27 -34.42
N ASP A 57 22.32 -6.67 -35.31
CA ASP A 57 22.81 -5.29 -35.15
C ASP A 57 21.69 -4.25 -35.22
N THR A 58 20.71 -4.42 -36.12
CA THR A 58 19.58 -3.47 -36.19
C THR A 58 18.63 -3.63 -35.01
N ILE A 59 18.52 -4.84 -34.45
CA ILE A 59 17.77 -5.09 -33.22
C ILE A 59 18.50 -4.47 -32.01
N ARG A 60 19.82 -4.64 -31.90
CA ARG A 60 20.67 -3.98 -30.88
C ARG A 60 20.55 -2.46 -30.95
N ALA A 61 20.67 -1.88 -32.13
CA ALA A 61 20.52 -0.44 -32.34
C ALA A 61 19.15 0.08 -31.86
N VAL A 62 18.06 -0.65 -32.14
CA VAL A 62 16.72 -0.27 -31.64
C VAL A 62 16.66 -0.32 -30.11
N VAL A 63 17.25 -1.35 -29.48
CA VAL A 63 17.32 -1.47 -28.03
C VAL A 63 18.07 -0.29 -27.41
N ASP A 64 19.22 0.07 -27.97
CA ASP A 64 20.06 1.16 -27.50
C ASP A 64 19.40 2.54 -27.72
N GLU A 65 18.93 2.81 -28.94
CA GLU A 65 18.31 4.08 -29.31
C GLU A 65 17.05 4.38 -28.49
N HIS A 66 16.25 3.36 -28.19
CA HIS A 66 14.98 3.52 -27.48
C HIS A 66 15.07 3.23 -25.98
N GLY A 67 16.28 2.98 -25.46
CA GLY A 67 16.54 2.68 -24.05
C GLY A 67 15.71 1.51 -23.53
N ILE A 68 15.59 0.44 -24.32
CA ILE A 68 14.77 -0.73 -23.98
C ILE A 68 15.53 -1.58 -22.96
N THR A 69 14.95 -1.79 -21.78
CA THR A 69 15.64 -2.46 -20.65
C THR A 69 15.07 -3.84 -20.31
N SER A 70 14.04 -4.30 -21.03
CA SER A 70 13.43 -5.62 -20.82
C SER A 70 12.77 -6.19 -22.07
N LEU A 71 12.63 -7.52 -22.11
CA LEU A 71 11.90 -8.25 -23.16
C LEU A 71 10.46 -7.73 -23.34
N GLY A 72 9.76 -7.44 -22.25
CA GLY A 72 8.40 -6.91 -22.30
C GLY A 72 8.33 -5.52 -22.95
N GLN A 73 9.31 -4.65 -22.67
CA GLN A 73 9.41 -3.36 -23.35
C GLN A 73 9.74 -3.52 -24.84
N LEU A 74 10.60 -4.47 -25.21
CA LEU A 74 10.91 -4.76 -26.61
C LEU A 74 9.66 -5.23 -27.35
N TYR A 75 8.89 -6.17 -26.78
CA TYR A 75 7.64 -6.66 -27.35
C TYR A 75 6.60 -5.54 -27.55
N LEU A 76 6.44 -4.66 -26.56
CA LEU A 76 5.45 -3.59 -26.61
C LEU A 76 5.84 -2.45 -27.55
N LYS A 77 7.11 -2.02 -27.54
CA LYS A 77 7.59 -0.88 -28.34
C LYS A 77 7.98 -1.27 -29.76
N ASN A 78 8.46 -2.50 -29.96
CA ASN A 78 8.95 -2.97 -31.25
C ASN A 78 8.66 -4.47 -31.45
N PRO A 79 7.38 -4.85 -31.62
CA PRO A 79 6.95 -6.25 -31.71
C PRO A 79 7.60 -6.99 -32.88
N SER A 80 7.85 -6.31 -33.99
CA SER A 80 8.56 -6.88 -35.15
C SER A 80 10.00 -7.28 -34.84
N ALA A 81 10.73 -6.43 -34.11
CA ALA A 81 12.10 -6.74 -33.67
C ALA A 81 12.11 -7.92 -32.69
N TYR A 82 11.17 -7.93 -31.74
CA TYR A 82 10.99 -9.02 -30.78
C TYR A 82 10.73 -10.36 -31.46
N GLU A 83 9.76 -10.42 -32.39
CA GLU A 83 9.42 -11.67 -33.07
C GLU A 83 10.56 -12.18 -33.95
N VAL A 84 11.28 -11.28 -34.63
CA VAL A 84 12.46 -11.69 -35.41
C VAL A 84 13.59 -12.18 -34.51
N ALA A 85 13.89 -11.48 -33.41
CA ALA A 85 14.88 -11.95 -32.44
C ALA A 85 14.52 -13.34 -31.93
N ARG A 86 13.27 -13.55 -31.48
CA ARG A 86 12.78 -14.82 -30.96
C ARG A 86 12.85 -15.98 -31.96
N THR A 87 12.59 -15.71 -33.25
CA THR A 87 12.46 -16.76 -34.26
C THR A 87 13.72 -17.02 -35.07
N ARG A 88 14.58 -16.01 -35.26
CA ARG A 88 15.77 -16.11 -36.11
C ARG A 88 17.10 -16.05 -35.35
N PHE A 89 17.11 -15.47 -34.15
CA PHE A 89 18.32 -15.24 -33.36
C PHE A 89 18.10 -15.77 -31.92
N PRO A 90 18.11 -17.11 -31.73
CA PRO A 90 17.68 -17.75 -30.48
C PRO A 90 18.43 -17.26 -29.23
N ASP A 91 19.69 -16.87 -29.37
CA ASP A 91 20.52 -16.41 -28.24
C ASP A 91 20.47 -14.89 -28.03
N LEU A 92 20.03 -14.11 -29.04
CA LEU A 92 20.08 -12.64 -29.01
C LEU A 92 19.23 -12.05 -27.89
N LEU A 93 18.08 -12.64 -27.61
CA LEU A 93 17.19 -12.14 -26.54
C LEU A 93 17.79 -12.34 -25.15
N ASP A 94 18.52 -13.44 -24.94
CA ASP A 94 19.21 -13.70 -23.67
C ASP A 94 20.53 -12.90 -23.59
N ASP A 95 21.17 -12.54 -24.70
CA ASP A 95 22.31 -11.61 -24.76
C ASP A 95 21.92 -10.16 -24.48
N LEU A 96 20.82 -9.68 -25.08
CA LEU A 96 20.29 -8.33 -24.89
C LEU A 96 19.67 -8.13 -23.50
N PHE A 97 19.01 -9.18 -22.98
CA PHE A 97 18.31 -9.15 -21.71
C PHE A 97 18.74 -10.37 -20.89
N PRO A 98 20.01 -10.40 -20.43
CA PRO A 98 20.50 -11.50 -19.62
C PRO A 98 19.59 -11.66 -18.44
N LYS A 99 18.92 -12.82 -18.39
CA LYS A 99 18.25 -13.26 -17.18
C LYS A 99 19.37 -13.38 -16.16
N ASN A 100 19.48 -12.40 -15.26
CA ASN A 100 20.19 -12.59 -14.00
C ASN A 100 19.40 -13.66 -13.24
N ILE A 101 19.58 -14.92 -13.61
CA ILE A 101 19.12 -16.07 -12.85
C ILE A 101 20.07 -16.12 -11.66
N ILE A 102 19.82 -15.24 -10.70
CA ILE A 102 20.36 -15.41 -9.36
C ILE A 102 19.91 -16.80 -8.95
N LYS A 103 20.87 -17.72 -8.82
CA LYS A 103 20.60 -19.04 -8.28
C LYS A 103 20.26 -18.84 -6.81
N TRP A 104 18.96 -18.71 -6.55
CA TRP A 104 18.45 -18.56 -5.20
C TRP A 104 18.75 -19.82 -4.37
N THR A 105 19.70 -19.66 -3.48
CA THR A 105 20.04 -20.53 -2.35
C THR A 105 19.63 -19.82 -1.06
N GLU A 106 19.53 -20.54 0.05
CA GLU A 106 19.24 -19.91 1.34
C GLU A 106 20.24 -18.79 1.66
N ASP A 107 21.53 -19.00 1.38
CA ASP A 107 22.60 -18.02 1.65
C ASP A 107 22.45 -16.75 0.83
N THR A 108 22.10 -16.87 -0.46
CA THR A 108 21.84 -15.68 -1.30
C THR A 108 20.59 -14.92 -0.87
N ILE A 109 19.60 -15.60 -0.31
CA ILE A 109 18.38 -14.97 0.21
C ILE A 109 18.71 -14.25 1.54
N ARG A 110 19.49 -14.88 2.44
CA ARG A 110 20.03 -14.26 3.66
C ARG A 110 20.85 -13.01 3.35
N ALA A 111 21.77 -13.11 2.38
CA ALA A 111 22.58 -11.98 1.95
C ALA A 111 21.74 -10.79 1.45
N VAL A 112 20.66 -11.05 0.68
CA VAL A 112 19.75 -9.98 0.24
C VAL A 112 19.03 -9.34 1.42
N VAL A 113 18.58 -10.13 2.40
CA VAL A 113 17.93 -9.63 3.62
C VAL A 113 18.89 -8.72 4.41
N ASP A 114 20.13 -9.16 4.60
CA ASP A 114 21.16 -8.42 5.33
C ASP A 114 21.58 -7.14 4.59
N GLU A 115 21.90 -7.23 3.30
CA GLU A 115 22.35 -6.11 2.48
C GLU A 115 21.30 -4.99 2.39
N HIS A 116 20.03 -5.36 2.30
CA HIS A 116 18.93 -4.40 2.12
C HIS A 116 18.21 -4.05 3.43
N GLY A 117 18.70 -4.55 4.57
CA GLY A 117 18.14 -4.31 5.90
C GLY A 117 16.65 -4.67 5.98
N ILE A 118 16.26 -5.81 5.42
CA ILE A 118 14.86 -6.25 5.35
C ILE A 118 14.46 -6.81 6.72
N THR A 119 13.44 -6.23 7.36
CA THR A 119 13.05 -6.62 8.73
C THR A 119 11.71 -7.36 8.82
N SER A 120 11.05 -7.59 7.69
CA SER A 120 9.77 -8.33 7.66
C SER A 120 9.53 -9.04 6.34
N LEU A 121 8.67 -10.07 6.38
CA LEU A 121 8.17 -10.79 5.21
C LEU A 121 7.55 -9.85 4.16
N GLY A 122 6.76 -8.87 4.61
CA GLY A 122 6.14 -7.90 3.70
C GLY A 122 7.18 -7.03 2.98
N GLN A 123 8.25 -6.63 3.67
CA GLN A 123 9.35 -5.90 3.04
C GLN A 123 10.12 -6.80 2.06
N LEU A 124 10.33 -8.08 2.38
CA LEU A 124 10.97 -9.03 1.46
C LEU A 124 10.15 -9.21 0.19
N TYR A 125 8.84 -9.41 0.32
CA TYR A 125 7.93 -9.53 -0.82
C TYR A 125 7.93 -8.29 -1.72
N LEU A 126 7.91 -7.09 -1.11
CA LEU A 126 7.86 -5.83 -1.86
C LEU A 126 9.21 -5.48 -2.53
N LYS A 127 10.32 -5.67 -1.83
CA LYS A 127 11.66 -5.30 -2.33
C LYS A 127 12.29 -6.37 -3.20
N ASN A 128 12.01 -7.65 -2.94
CA ASN A 128 12.60 -8.77 -3.66
C ASN A 128 11.61 -9.95 -3.80
N PRO A 129 10.58 -9.81 -4.65
CA PRO A 129 9.51 -10.79 -4.80
C PRO A 129 10.02 -12.17 -5.26
N SER A 130 11.09 -12.19 -6.07
CA SER A 130 11.71 -13.45 -6.51
C SER A 130 12.36 -14.21 -5.36
N ALA A 131 13.10 -13.53 -4.47
CA ALA A 131 13.67 -14.14 -3.28
C ALA A 131 12.58 -14.68 -2.34
N TYR A 132 11.51 -13.90 -2.13
CA TYR A 132 10.35 -14.32 -1.33
C TYR A 132 9.68 -15.58 -1.88
N GLU A 133 9.36 -15.61 -3.18
CA GLU A 133 8.69 -16.77 -3.77
C GLU A 133 9.58 -18.02 -3.75
N VAL A 134 10.88 -17.88 -3.97
CA VAL A 134 11.80 -19.02 -3.86
C VAL A 134 11.91 -19.50 -2.41
N ALA A 135 12.07 -18.61 -1.44
CA ALA A 135 12.09 -18.96 -0.02
C ALA A 135 10.81 -19.74 0.36
N ARG A 136 9.64 -19.20 0.01
CA ARG A 136 8.33 -19.82 0.30
C ARG A 136 8.16 -21.20 -0.33
N THR A 137 8.66 -21.41 -1.54
CA THR A 137 8.39 -22.63 -2.32
C THR A 137 9.47 -23.71 -2.21
N ARG A 138 10.72 -23.32 -1.96
CA ARG A 138 11.88 -24.24 -1.94
C ARG A 138 12.52 -24.42 -0.58
N PHE A 139 12.37 -23.45 0.32
CA PHE A 139 13.01 -23.43 1.64
C PHE A 139 11.95 -23.20 2.74
N PRO A 140 11.14 -24.22 3.07
CA PRO A 140 9.95 -24.08 3.90
C PRO A 140 10.18 -23.42 5.27
N ASP A 141 11.36 -23.61 5.86
CA ASP A 141 11.71 -23.07 7.18
C ASP A 141 12.43 -21.71 7.12
N LEU A 142 13.00 -21.35 5.97
CA LEU A 142 13.87 -20.18 5.82
C LEU A 142 13.14 -18.86 6.13
N LEU A 143 11.86 -18.74 5.78
CA LEU A 143 11.09 -17.53 6.04
C LEU A 143 10.78 -17.34 7.52
N ASP A 144 10.57 -18.44 8.25
CA ASP A 144 10.36 -18.41 9.70
C ASP A 144 11.71 -18.22 10.44
N ASP A 145 12.83 -18.70 9.89
CA ASP A 145 14.18 -18.44 10.41
C ASP A 145 14.62 -16.97 10.22
N LEU A 146 14.36 -16.39 9.03
CA LEU A 146 14.70 -15.01 8.69
C LEU A 146 13.80 -14.00 9.41
N PHE A 147 12.51 -14.34 9.55
CA PHE A 147 11.50 -13.49 10.16
C PHE A 147 10.75 -14.31 11.19
N PRO A 148 11.42 -14.68 12.31
CA PRO A 148 10.77 -15.44 13.37
C PRO A 148 9.53 -14.68 13.78
N LYS A 149 8.38 -15.33 13.56
CA LYS A 149 7.14 -14.86 14.15
C LYS A 149 7.38 -14.99 15.64
N ASN A 150 7.69 -13.88 16.31
CA ASN A 150 7.53 -13.78 17.75
C ASN A 150 6.02 -13.88 18.04
N ILE A 151 5.47 -15.08 17.90
CA ILE A 151 4.17 -15.44 18.42
C ILE A 151 4.42 -15.51 19.92
N ILE A 152 4.40 -14.35 20.57
CA ILE A 152 4.24 -14.30 22.01
C ILE A 152 2.95 -15.06 22.27
N LYS A 153 3.08 -16.23 22.88
CA LYS A 153 1.93 -16.99 23.34
C LYS A 153 1.35 -16.19 24.49
N TRP A 154 0.36 -15.37 24.17
CA TRP A 154 -0.35 -14.57 25.16
C TRP A 154 -1.10 -15.48 26.14
N THR A 155 -0.52 -15.65 27.32
CA THR A 155 -1.14 -16.15 28.54
C THR A 155 -1.44 -14.97 29.46
N GLU A 156 -2.27 -15.17 30.49
CA GLU A 156 -2.49 -14.12 31.50
C GLU A 156 -1.18 -13.61 32.10
N ASP A 157 -0.24 -14.51 32.41
CA ASP A 157 1.04 -14.15 33.02
C ASP A 157 1.91 -13.30 32.09
N THR A 158 1.95 -13.61 30.79
CA THR A 158 2.70 -12.80 29.82
C THR A 158 2.08 -11.41 29.62
N ILE A 159 0.76 -11.31 29.75
CA ILE A 159 0.05 -10.02 29.66
C ILE A 159 0.33 -9.20 30.92
N ARG A 160 0.29 -9.81 32.11
CA ARG A 160 0.67 -9.18 33.39
C ARG A 160 2.12 -8.69 33.35
N ALA A 161 3.05 -9.53 32.89
CA ALA A 161 4.45 -9.16 32.76
C ALA A 161 4.65 -7.95 31.83
N VAL A 162 3.94 -7.87 30.70
CA VAL A 162 4.01 -6.70 29.81
C VAL A 162 3.49 -5.44 30.50
N VAL A 163 2.39 -5.54 31.24
CA VAL A 163 1.84 -4.41 32.00
C VAL A 163 2.83 -3.91 33.04
N ASP A 164 3.47 -4.82 33.79
CA ASP A 164 4.44 -4.49 34.83
C ASP A 164 5.75 -3.93 34.25
N GLU A 165 6.32 -4.58 33.23
CA GLU A 165 7.59 -4.19 32.59
C GLU A 165 7.49 -2.82 31.92
N HIS A 166 6.36 -2.53 31.27
CA HIS A 166 6.15 -1.29 30.54
C HIS A 166 5.45 -0.22 31.38
N GLY A 167 5.13 -0.51 32.65
CA GLY A 167 4.47 0.44 33.55
C GLY A 167 3.12 0.93 33.03
N ILE A 168 2.33 0.04 32.43
CA ILE A 168 1.04 0.38 31.81
C ILE A 168 0.01 0.58 32.91
N THR A 169 -0.65 1.75 32.95
CA THR A 169 -1.55 2.14 34.06
C THR A 169 -3.02 2.18 33.66
N SER A 170 -3.36 1.95 32.39
CA SER A 170 -4.75 1.96 31.93
C SER A 170 -5.01 1.06 30.72
N LEU A 171 -6.27 0.66 30.54
CA LEU A 171 -6.74 -0.07 29.35
C LEU A 171 -6.41 0.64 28.04
N GLY A 172 -6.60 1.97 27.99
CA GLY A 172 -6.33 2.75 26.79
C GLY A 172 -4.85 2.80 26.45
N GLN A 173 -3.98 2.78 27.47
CA GLN A 173 -2.54 2.69 27.28
C GLN A 173 -2.14 1.28 26.80
N LEU A 174 -2.69 0.23 27.40
CA LEU A 174 -2.46 -1.16 26.96
C LEU A 174 -2.85 -1.36 25.49
N TYR A 175 -4.01 -0.85 25.07
CA TYR A 175 -4.45 -0.95 23.69
C TYR A 175 -3.52 -0.23 22.71
N ARG A 176 -3.01 0.95 23.09
CA ARG A 176 -2.14 1.75 22.22
C ARG A 176 -0.75 1.16 22.09
N GLU A 177 -0.17 0.70 23.19
CA GLU A 177 1.22 0.24 23.26
C GLU A 177 1.34 -1.25 22.91
N ASN A 178 0.34 -2.06 23.28
CA ASN A 178 0.34 -3.50 23.08
C ASN A 178 -1.05 -4.02 22.62
N PRO A 179 -1.48 -3.69 21.38
CA PRO A 179 -2.83 -4.01 20.89
C PRO A 179 -3.11 -5.52 20.83
N SER A 180 -2.09 -6.34 20.55
CA SER A 180 -2.23 -7.80 20.55
C SER A 180 -2.50 -8.37 21.95
N ALA A 181 -1.82 -7.85 22.98
CA ALA A 181 -2.05 -8.25 24.37
C ALA A 181 -3.47 -7.86 24.81
N TYR A 182 -3.90 -6.64 24.49
CA TYR A 182 -5.25 -6.15 24.77
C TYR A 182 -6.34 -7.02 24.12
N GLU A 183 -6.22 -7.31 22.82
CA GLU A 183 -7.23 -8.12 22.13
C GLU A 183 -7.28 -9.56 22.65
N VAL A 184 -6.14 -10.15 22.98
CA VAL A 184 -6.13 -11.49 23.60
C VAL A 184 -6.75 -11.46 24.99
N ALA A 185 -6.38 -10.49 25.83
CA ALA A 185 -7.01 -10.33 27.15
C ALA A 185 -8.54 -10.21 27.03
N ARG A 186 -9.02 -9.31 26.16
CA ARG A 186 -10.46 -9.09 25.93
C ARG A 186 -11.21 -10.33 25.44
N THR A 187 -10.59 -11.14 24.59
CA THR A 187 -11.27 -12.25 23.91
C THR A 187 -11.11 -13.60 24.60
N ARG A 188 -9.99 -13.82 25.32
CA ARG A 188 -9.66 -15.11 25.93
C ARG A 188 -9.67 -15.09 27.45
N PHE A 189 -9.49 -13.92 28.08
CA PHE A 189 -9.36 -13.76 29.53
C PHE A 189 -10.32 -12.65 30.02
N PRO A 190 -11.64 -12.91 30.03
CA PRO A 190 -12.66 -11.87 30.21
C PRO A 190 -12.50 -11.04 31.50
N ASP A 191 -11.96 -11.64 32.57
CA ASP A 191 -11.79 -10.97 33.86
C ASP A 191 -10.42 -10.28 34.01
N LEU A 192 -9.43 -10.64 33.19
CA LEU A 192 -8.05 -10.16 33.33
C LEU A 192 -7.92 -8.65 33.17
N LEU A 193 -8.71 -8.05 32.27
CA LEU A 193 -8.66 -6.60 32.03
C LEU A 193 -9.22 -5.79 33.21
N ASP A 194 -10.26 -6.31 33.86
CA ASP A 194 -10.82 -5.68 35.05
C ASP A 194 -9.94 -5.95 36.29
N ASP A 195 -9.22 -7.08 36.35
CA ASP A 195 -8.21 -7.34 37.39
C ASP A 195 -6.97 -6.43 37.26
N LEU A 196 -6.45 -6.25 36.03
CA LEU A 196 -5.29 -5.42 35.74
C LEU A 196 -5.59 -3.92 35.90
N PHE A 197 -6.80 -3.52 35.53
CA PHE A 197 -7.24 -2.12 35.56
C PHE A 197 -8.61 -2.02 36.23
N PRO A 198 -8.68 -2.26 37.54
CA PRO A 198 -9.94 -2.22 38.26
C PRO A 198 -10.58 -0.86 38.08
N LYS A 199 -11.74 -0.85 37.44
CA LYS A 199 -12.59 0.33 37.43
C LYS A 199 -13.00 0.55 38.88
N ASN A 200 -12.43 1.57 39.51
CA ASN A 200 -12.96 2.12 40.75
C ASN A 200 -14.33 2.75 40.44
N ILE A 201 -15.34 1.92 40.20
CA ILE A 201 -16.74 2.34 40.13
C ILE A 201 -17.17 2.54 41.58
N ILE A 202 -16.79 3.69 42.13
CA ILE A 202 -17.37 4.15 43.39
C ILE A 202 -18.87 4.27 43.15
N LYS A 203 -19.65 3.41 43.81
CA LYS A 203 -21.11 3.53 43.82
C LYS A 203 -21.46 4.77 44.64
N TRP A 204 -21.66 5.88 43.95
CA TRP A 204 -22.08 7.13 44.57
C TRP A 204 -23.47 7.01 45.18
N THR A 205 -23.48 6.92 46.50
CA THR A 205 -24.63 7.02 47.42
C THR A 205 -24.47 8.29 48.26
N GLU A 206 -25.54 8.73 48.93
CA GLU A 206 -25.47 9.88 49.83
C GLU A 206 -24.35 9.73 50.88
N ASP A 207 -24.21 8.54 51.46
CA ASP A 207 -23.17 8.25 52.47
C ASP A 207 -21.75 8.36 51.90
N THR A 208 -21.50 7.83 50.70
CA THR A 208 -20.17 7.95 50.06
C THR A 208 -19.84 9.38 49.66
N ILE A 209 -20.85 10.19 49.33
CA ILE A 209 -20.68 11.61 49.01
C ILE A 209 -20.36 12.38 50.30
N ARG A 210 -21.07 12.09 51.42
CA ARG A 210 -20.78 12.64 52.75
C ARG A 210 -19.36 12.30 53.20
N ALA A 211 -18.95 11.04 53.07
CA ALA A 211 -17.60 10.61 53.42
C ALA A 211 -16.52 11.38 52.65
N VAL A 212 -16.70 11.62 51.34
CA VAL A 212 -15.76 12.43 50.55
C VAL A 212 -15.71 13.88 51.03
N VAL A 213 -16.86 14.47 51.37
CA VAL A 213 -16.93 15.84 51.90
C VAL A 213 -16.18 15.94 53.24
N ASP A 214 -16.40 15.00 54.14
CA ASP A 214 -15.80 14.97 55.48
C ASP A 214 -14.29 14.68 55.41
N GLU A 215 -13.88 13.64 54.67
CA GLU A 215 -12.48 13.22 54.53
C GLU A 215 -11.61 14.31 53.91
N HIS A 216 -12.13 15.01 52.90
CA HIS A 216 -11.38 16.02 52.16
C HIS A 216 -11.60 17.45 52.66
N GLY A 217 -12.35 17.61 53.76
CA GLY A 217 -12.68 18.90 54.38
C GLY A 217 -13.32 19.89 53.40
N ILE A 218 -14.25 19.41 52.57
CA ILE A 218 -14.86 20.19 51.50
C ILE A 218 -15.89 21.15 52.10
N THR A 219 -15.72 22.46 51.83
CA THR A 219 -16.57 23.51 52.44
C THR A 219 -17.39 24.31 51.44
N SER A 220 -17.27 24.00 50.14
CA SER A 220 -18.08 24.61 49.09
C SER A 220 -18.32 23.68 47.91
N LEU A 221 -19.41 23.93 47.16
CA LEU A 221 -19.72 23.21 45.92
C LEU A 221 -18.59 23.29 44.89
N GLY A 222 -17.91 24.44 44.81
CA GLY A 222 -16.76 24.61 43.91
C GLY A 222 -15.57 23.73 44.30
N GLN A 223 -15.32 23.55 45.60
CA GLN A 223 -14.30 22.62 46.08
C GLN A 223 -14.69 21.16 45.80
N LEU A 224 -15.97 20.81 45.92
CA LEU A 224 -16.45 19.47 45.58
C LEU A 224 -16.27 19.16 44.10
N TYR A 225 -16.65 20.09 43.22
CA TYR A 225 -16.46 19.93 41.77
C TYR A 225 -14.99 19.78 41.39
N LEU A 226 -14.09 20.57 41.99
CA LEU A 226 -12.66 20.53 41.68
C LEU A 226 -11.97 19.27 42.22
N LYS A 227 -12.31 18.83 43.44
CA LYS A 227 -11.66 17.69 44.08
C LYS A 227 -12.27 16.34 43.68
N ASN A 228 -13.57 16.29 43.43
CA ASN A 228 -14.27 15.07 43.05
C ASN A 228 -15.44 15.36 42.09
N PRO A 229 -15.15 15.57 40.79
CA PRO A 229 -16.17 15.91 39.78
C PRO A 229 -17.27 14.85 39.68
N SER A 230 -16.94 13.57 39.85
CA SER A 230 -17.90 12.47 39.79
C SER A 230 -18.89 12.51 40.96
N ALA A 231 -18.41 12.74 42.19
CA ALA A 231 -19.27 12.93 43.36
C ALA A 231 -20.21 14.14 43.17
N TYR A 232 -19.67 15.26 42.68
CA TYR A 232 -20.44 16.48 42.41
C TYR A 232 -21.57 16.24 41.40
N GLU A 233 -21.26 15.64 40.25
CA GLU A 233 -22.26 15.41 39.20
C GLU A 233 -23.35 14.43 39.66
N VAL A 234 -22.99 13.37 40.39
CA VAL A 234 -23.99 12.45 40.93
C VAL A 234 -24.84 13.11 42.01
N ALA A 235 -24.25 13.87 42.93
CA ALA A 235 -25.00 14.62 43.94
C ALA A 235 -25.97 15.61 43.28
N ARG A 236 -25.51 16.37 42.28
CA ARG A 236 -26.34 17.35 41.55
C ARG A 236 -27.51 16.73 40.81
N THR A 237 -27.32 15.53 40.24
CA THR A 237 -28.32 14.89 39.38
C THR A 237 -29.26 13.94 40.12
N ARG A 238 -28.79 13.30 41.19
CA ARG A 238 -29.55 12.26 41.91
C ARG A 238 -29.92 12.64 43.35
N PHE A 239 -29.14 13.52 43.99
CA PHE A 239 -29.31 13.91 45.39
C PHE A 239 -29.21 15.44 45.57
N PRO A 240 -30.04 16.24 44.87
CA PRO A 240 -29.89 17.69 44.87
C PRO A 240 -30.04 18.31 46.27
N ASP A 241 -30.92 17.76 47.10
CA ASP A 241 -31.14 18.23 48.47
C ASP A 241 -29.93 17.99 49.38
N LEU A 242 -29.15 16.92 49.11
CA LEU A 242 -27.91 16.61 49.84
C LEU A 242 -26.85 17.70 49.65
N LEU A 243 -26.78 18.32 48.46
CA LEU A 243 -25.82 19.39 48.20
C LEU A 243 -26.14 20.65 49.01
N ASP A 244 -27.42 20.97 49.17
CA ASP A 244 -27.86 22.11 49.97
C ASP A 244 -27.72 21.84 51.48
N GLU A 245 -27.87 20.58 51.92
CA GLU A 245 -27.60 20.14 53.29
C GLU A 245 -26.10 20.24 53.65
N LEU A 246 -25.23 19.63 52.83
CA LEU A 246 -23.81 19.53 53.13
C LEU A 246 -23.04 20.83 52.89
N LEU A 247 -23.43 21.58 51.85
CA LEU A 247 -22.69 22.73 51.36
C LEU A 247 -23.62 23.93 51.15
N PRO A 248 -24.31 24.41 52.21
CA PRO A 248 -25.32 25.44 52.11
C PRO A 248 -24.74 26.73 51.53
N ARG A 249 -25.43 27.30 50.54
CA ARG A 249 -25.07 28.61 50.00
C ARG A 249 -25.25 29.66 51.10
N LYS A 250 -24.17 30.33 51.50
CA LYS A 250 -24.25 31.50 52.39
C LYS A 250 -25.21 32.53 51.78
N LYS A 251 -26.40 32.68 52.35
CA LYS A 251 -27.28 33.81 52.03
C LYS A 251 -26.56 35.08 52.45
N ALA A 252 -26.27 35.96 51.50
CA ALA A 252 -25.78 37.29 51.79
C ALA A 252 -26.85 38.01 52.65
N VAL A 253 -26.55 38.20 53.93
CA VAL A 253 -27.36 39.04 54.81
C VAL A 253 -27.12 40.48 54.35
N ASN A 254 -28.01 40.99 53.51
CA ASN A 254 -28.07 42.43 53.22
C ASN A 254 -28.47 43.15 54.51
N LYS A 255 -27.47 43.60 55.27
CA LYS A 255 -27.66 44.50 56.40
C LYS A 255 -28.02 45.87 55.81
N HIS A 256 -29.31 46.19 55.76
CA HIS A 256 -29.75 47.58 55.58
C HIS A 256 -29.14 48.42 56.70
N ARG A 257 -28.30 49.39 56.34
CA ARG A 257 -27.95 50.50 57.22
C ARG A 257 -29.05 51.55 57.06
N SER A 258 -29.76 51.78 58.15
CA SER A 258 -30.59 52.96 58.41
C SER A 258 -29.77 54.25 58.32
#